data_AF-A0AAE4CU21-F1
#
_entry.id   AF-A0AAE4CU21-F1
#
_cell.length_a   1.000
_cell.length_b   1.000
_cell.length_c   1.000
_cell.angle_alpha   90.00
_cell.angle_beta   90.00
_cell.angle_gamma   90.00
#
_symmetry.space_group_name_H-M   'P 1'
#
loop_
_entity.id
_entity.type
_entity.pdbx_description
1 polymer ?
#
loop_
_entity_poly.entity_id
_entity_poly.type
_entity_poly.pdbx_seq_one_letter_code
_entity_poly.pdbx_strand_id
1 'polypeptide(L)'
;MRSGLGAVLAVLLSMVFLPVPAAAAPPAEAAAAGKPLSYRVFATREGLVGGVTANGHVIVERDHFVALPSRLGLSSFGGGERSVRVCAGNGRCAYAPVWDVGPWNTTDDYWNSPRQTWSGLQRGRPQAQAAYEADYNGGRDQFRRDVLNPAGIDLADGTFWDALRLTDNSWVSVDFLWTGGATKGTVVTGGGPVRLRAAASGTSAEIGMAGERAQLPIQCQKRGQKVVGTVRTTSLWNRVAPGTYVSHAYVSVPSGFSVRRC
;
A
#
# COMPACT_ATOMS: atom_id res chain seq x y z
N MET A 1 12.86 46.74 77.96
CA MET A 1 13.23 47.26 76.64
C MET A 1 12.71 46.30 75.57
N ARG A 2 12.23 46.85 74.46
CA ARG A 2 11.31 46.26 73.48
C ARG A 2 11.97 45.28 72.49
N SER A 3 11.25 44.24 72.09
CA SER A 3 11.28 43.56 70.78
C SER A 3 10.14 42.53 70.80
N GLY A 4 9.12 42.52 69.95
CA GLY A 4 8.95 43.03 68.58
C GLY A 4 8.55 41.87 67.67
N LEU A 5 7.36 41.29 67.87
CA LEU A 5 6.80 40.26 66.99
C LEU A 5 6.41 40.89 65.64
N GLY A 6 7.11 40.53 64.57
CA GLY A 6 6.72 40.84 63.20
C GLY A 6 5.70 39.83 62.69
N ALA A 7 4.45 40.26 62.51
CA ALA A 7 3.43 39.49 61.81
C ALA A 7 3.58 39.71 60.29
N VAL A 8 3.83 38.64 59.55
CA VAL A 8 3.86 38.66 58.08
C VAL A 8 2.44 38.44 57.56
N LEU A 9 1.91 39.46 56.89
CA LEU A 9 0.60 39.46 56.25
C LEU A 9 0.64 38.63 54.96
N ALA A 10 0.06 37.43 54.96
CA ALA A 10 -0.11 36.61 53.77
C ALA A 10 -1.36 37.07 52.99
N VAL A 11 -1.14 37.70 51.84
CA VAL A 11 -2.21 38.04 50.89
C VAL A 11 -2.60 36.78 50.11
N LEU A 12 -3.73 36.18 50.48
CA LEU A 12 -4.36 35.09 49.72
C LEU A 12 -5.12 35.69 48.53
N LEU A 13 -4.54 35.56 47.33
CA LEU A 13 -5.18 35.95 46.08
C LEU A 13 -6.08 34.79 45.60
N SER A 14 -7.38 34.84 45.90
CA SER A 14 -8.36 33.89 45.40
C SER A 14 -8.56 34.08 43.89
N MET A 15 -7.94 33.22 43.07
CA MET A 15 -8.22 33.14 41.64
C MET A 15 -9.54 32.40 41.43
N VAL A 16 -10.58 33.15 41.04
CA VAL A 16 -11.83 32.60 40.53
C VAL A 16 -11.58 32.06 39.13
N PHE A 17 -11.54 30.74 38.99
CA PHE A 17 -11.53 30.08 37.68
C PHE A 17 -12.94 30.10 37.10
N LEU A 18 -13.17 30.93 36.09
CA LEU A 18 -14.36 30.84 35.24
C LEU A 18 -14.15 29.67 34.26
N PRO A 19 -15.11 28.73 34.11
CA PRO A 19 -15.02 27.69 33.10
C PRO A 19 -15.11 28.33 31.71
N VAL A 20 -14.05 28.14 30.92
CA VAL A 20 -14.07 28.48 29.49
C VAL A 20 -15.02 27.51 28.81
N PRO A 21 -16.00 27.99 28.01
CA PRO A 21 -16.86 27.09 27.25
C PRO A 21 -15.99 26.27 26.30
N ALA A 22 -16.15 24.95 26.33
CA ALA A 22 -15.51 24.05 25.38
C ALA A 22 -15.93 24.47 23.97
N ALA A 23 -14.98 25.00 23.18
CA ALA A 23 -15.20 25.25 21.77
C ALA A 23 -15.64 23.92 21.13
N ALA A 24 -16.81 23.92 20.50
CA ALA A 24 -17.29 22.80 19.73
C ALA A 24 -16.21 22.40 18.72
N ALA A 25 -15.85 21.11 18.71
CA ALA A 25 -14.90 20.58 17.74
C ALA A 25 -15.42 20.90 16.32
N PRO A 26 -14.57 21.44 15.42
CA PRO A 26 -14.99 21.69 14.06
C PRO A 26 -15.49 20.38 13.42
N PRO A 27 -16.52 20.43 12.56
CA PRO A 27 -16.96 19.27 11.80
C PRO A 27 -15.75 18.72 11.03
N ALA A 28 -15.62 17.38 11.01
CA ALA A 28 -14.50 16.67 10.39
C ALA A 28 -14.26 17.20 8.97
N GLU A 29 -13.28 18.08 8.86
CA GLU A 29 -12.77 18.63 7.62
C GLU A 29 -12.31 17.46 6.76
N ALA A 30 -12.80 17.37 5.53
CA ALA A 30 -12.46 16.34 4.57
C ALA A 30 -10.94 16.09 4.58
N ALA A 31 -10.54 14.89 5.00
CA ALA A 31 -9.14 14.52 5.13
C ALA A 31 -8.39 14.88 3.84
N ALA A 32 -7.39 15.75 3.95
CA ALA A 32 -6.44 15.99 2.88
C ALA A 32 -5.99 14.65 2.29
N ALA A 33 -6.10 14.50 0.97
CA ALA A 33 -5.75 13.31 0.21
C ALA A 33 -4.35 12.78 0.58
N GLY A 34 -4.29 11.91 1.59
CA GLY A 34 -3.07 11.53 2.30
C GLY A 34 -2.18 10.57 1.52
N LYS A 35 -0.95 10.39 2.00
CA LYS A 35 -0.09 9.28 1.56
C LYS A 35 -0.82 7.95 1.83
N PRO A 36 -0.67 6.95 0.94
CA PRO A 36 -1.16 5.60 1.23
C PRO A 36 -0.63 5.11 2.58
N LEU A 37 -1.43 4.32 3.28
CA LEU A 37 -0.95 3.53 4.40
C LEU A 37 0.16 2.61 3.93
N SER A 38 1.17 2.42 4.77
CA SER A 38 2.34 1.62 4.47
C SER A 38 2.71 0.77 5.67
N TYR A 39 2.93 -0.53 5.44
CA TYR A 39 3.30 -1.49 6.49
C TYR A 39 4.40 -2.42 6.01
N ARG A 40 5.25 -2.86 6.94
CA ARG A 40 6.23 -3.91 6.70
C ARG A 40 5.59 -5.26 6.98
N VAL A 41 5.53 -6.13 5.99
CA VAL A 41 4.92 -7.47 6.10
C VAL A 41 5.84 -8.53 5.50
N PHE A 42 5.68 -9.78 5.94
CA PHE A 42 6.39 -10.90 5.36
C PHE A 42 5.66 -11.35 4.09
N ALA A 43 6.37 -11.38 2.97
CA ALA A 43 5.85 -11.80 1.69
C ALA A 43 6.29 -13.23 1.35
N THR A 44 5.33 -14.03 0.91
CA THR A 44 5.52 -15.37 0.40
C THR A 44 5.23 -15.43 -1.10
N ARG A 45 5.81 -16.41 -1.79
CA ARG A 45 5.41 -16.73 -3.16
C ARG A 45 4.07 -17.49 -3.13
N GLU A 46 3.13 -17.08 -3.98
CA GLU A 46 1.83 -17.74 -4.10
C GLU A 46 1.94 -19.13 -4.75
N GLY A 47 2.56 -19.22 -5.92
CA GLY A 47 2.90 -20.50 -6.55
C GLY A 47 1.72 -21.34 -7.02
N LEU A 48 0.57 -20.72 -7.30
CA LEU A 48 -0.68 -21.40 -7.66
C LEU A 48 -1.02 -21.36 -9.17
N VAL A 49 -0.01 -21.44 -10.04
CA VAL A 49 -0.24 -21.48 -11.51
C VAL A 49 -1.25 -22.57 -11.88
N GLY A 50 -2.23 -22.22 -12.72
CA GLY A 50 -3.38 -23.05 -13.08
C GLY A 50 -4.57 -22.96 -12.13
N GLY A 51 -4.39 -22.36 -10.94
CA GLY A 51 -5.47 -22.03 -10.01
C GLY A 51 -6.33 -20.86 -10.48
N VAL A 52 -7.43 -20.62 -9.76
CA VAL A 52 -8.33 -19.48 -9.99
C VAL A 52 -8.28 -18.57 -8.77
N THR A 53 -7.90 -17.32 -8.98
CA THR A 53 -7.88 -16.30 -7.92
C THR A 53 -9.31 -15.98 -7.44
N ALA A 54 -9.42 -15.40 -6.25
CA ALA A 54 -10.69 -15.00 -5.65
C ALA A 54 -11.50 -13.97 -6.48
N ASN A 55 -10.88 -13.24 -7.41
CA ASN A 55 -11.58 -12.36 -8.35
C ASN A 55 -11.93 -13.03 -9.69
N GLY A 56 -11.58 -14.31 -9.89
CA GLY A 56 -11.94 -15.11 -11.07
C GLY A 56 -10.88 -15.21 -12.17
N HIS A 57 -9.67 -14.69 -11.95
CA HIS A 57 -8.56 -14.82 -12.90
C HIS A 57 -7.94 -16.23 -12.84
N VAL A 58 -7.67 -16.84 -13.99
CA VAL A 58 -6.91 -18.09 -14.05
C VAL A 58 -5.43 -17.74 -14.04
N ILE A 59 -4.72 -18.18 -13.00
CA ILE A 59 -3.32 -17.86 -12.77
C ILE A 59 -2.48 -18.50 -13.89
N VAL A 60 -1.71 -17.68 -14.59
CA VAL A 60 -0.75 -18.13 -15.59
C VAL A 60 0.68 -17.92 -15.10
N GLU A 61 1.63 -18.56 -15.77
CA GLU A 61 3.04 -18.39 -15.46
C GLU A 61 3.45 -16.92 -15.52
N ARG A 62 4.30 -16.49 -14.57
CA ARG A 62 4.87 -15.13 -14.53
C ARG A 62 3.82 -14.02 -14.40
N ASP A 63 2.67 -14.32 -13.80
CA ASP A 63 1.65 -13.32 -13.48
C ASP A 63 2.12 -12.25 -12.50
N HIS A 64 1.54 -11.05 -12.60
CA HIS A 64 1.93 -9.88 -11.81
C HIS A 64 0.76 -9.34 -10.98
N PHE A 65 0.32 -10.11 -9.99
CA PHE A 65 -0.66 -9.70 -8.98
C PHE A 65 -0.17 -10.04 -7.57
N VAL A 66 -0.98 -9.74 -6.56
CA VAL A 66 -0.81 -10.17 -5.17
C VAL A 66 -2.10 -10.71 -4.56
N ALA A 67 -1.99 -11.48 -3.48
CA ALA A 67 -3.09 -11.82 -2.59
C ALA A 67 -2.98 -11.03 -1.28
N LEU A 68 -4.12 -10.57 -0.74
CA LEU A 68 -4.19 -9.99 0.60
C LEU A 68 -5.23 -10.72 1.46
N PRO A 69 -5.02 -10.82 2.79
CA PRO A 69 -5.82 -11.72 3.63
C PRO A 69 -7.21 -11.17 3.98
N SER A 70 -7.80 -10.34 3.12
CA SER A 70 -9.19 -9.89 3.22
C SER A 70 -9.79 -9.54 1.86
N ARG A 71 -11.06 -9.94 1.66
CA ARG A 71 -11.88 -9.54 0.49
C ARG A 71 -12.05 -8.02 0.37
N LEU A 72 -11.87 -7.25 1.44
CA LEU A 72 -11.95 -5.78 1.39
C LEU A 72 -10.82 -5.15 0.57
N GLY A 73 -9.71 -5.89 0.39
CA GLY A 73 -8.59 -5.52 -0.48
C GLY A 73 -8.68 -6.11 -1.88
N LEU A 74 -9.74 -6.85 -2.24
CA LEU A 74 -9.85 -7.54 -3.52
C LEU A 74 -10.30 -6.59 -4.64
N SER A 75 -9.65 -6.65 -5.81
CA SER A 75 -10.13 -6.00 -7.03
C SER A 75 -11.17 -6.83 -7.76
N SER A 76 -12.06 -6.18 -8.49
CA SER A 76 -12.97 -6.76 -9.47
C SER A 76 -12.23 -7.56 -10.55
N PHE A 77 -12.95 -8.46 -11.21
CA PHE A 77 -12.43 -9.23 -12.34
C PHE A 77 -11.94 -8.29 -13.46
N GLY A 78 -10.70 -8.47 -13.91
CA GLY A 78 -10.07 -7.58 -14.90
C GLY A 78 -9.78 -6.16 -14.40
N GLY A 79 -9.94 -5.92 -13.10
CA GLY A 79 -9.73 -4.65 -12.42
C GLY A 79 -8.39 -4.55 -11.69
N GLY A 80 -8.21 -3.43 -11.01
CA GLY A 80 -7.00 -3.09 -10.24
C GLY A 80 -7.20 -1.90 -9.30
N GLU A 81 -8.45 -1.57 -8.99
CA GLU A 81 -8.86 -0.52 -8.05
C GLU A 81 -8.29 -0.74 -6.64
N ARG A 82 -7.97 -1.99 -6.30
CA ARG A 82 -7.12 -2.33 -5.18
C ARG A 82 -5.76 -2.73 -5.73
N SER A 83 -4.85 -1.77 -5.76
CA SER A 83 -3.44 -2.00 -6.10
C SER A 83 -2.55 -1.67 -4.92
N VAL A 84 -1.45 -2.40 -4.82
CA VAL A 84 -0.38 -2.14 -3.86
C VAL A 84 0.90 -1.73 -4.58
N ARG A 85 1.77 -1.02 -3.87
CA ARG A 85 3.19 -0.91 -4.20
C ARG A 85 3.98 -1.72 -3.18
N VAL A 86 4.64 -2.78 -3.63
CA VAL A 86 5.49 -3.64 -2.81
C VAL A 86 6.95 -3.24 -3.08
N CYS A 87 7.75 -3.02 -2.05
CA CYS A 87 9.18 -2.72 -2.19
C CYS A 87 10.02 -3.69 -1.35
N ALA A 88 11.03 -4.29 -1.99
CA ALA A 88 11.95 -5.23 -1.39
C ALA A 88 13.23 -4.53 -0.89
N GLY A 89 13.98 -5.21 0.00
CA GLY A 89 15.24 -4.70 0.57
C GLY A 89 16.35 -4.44 -0.46
N ASN A 90 16.24 -5.02 -1.67
CA ASN A 90 17.17 -4.76 -2.79
C ASN A 90 16.87 -3.45 -3.55
N GLY A 91 15.92 -2.64 -3.06
CA GLY A 91 15.55 -1.35 -3.65
C GLY A 91 14.60 -1.42 -4.83
N ARG A 92 14.17 -2.64 -5.24
CA ARG A 92 13.18 -2.81 -6.31
C ARG A 92 11.76 -2.72 -5.76
N CYS A 93 10.86 -2.19 -6.59
CA CYS A 93 9.44 -2.15 -6.26
C CYS A 93 8.56 -2.71 -7.37
N ALA A 94 7.46 -3.35 -6.98
CA ALA A 94 6.40 -3.80 -7.86
C ALA A 94 5.12 -3.01 -7.59
N TYR A 95 4.38 -2.65 -8.63
CA TYR A 95 2.98 -2.25 -8.50
C TYR A 95 2.13 -3.39 -9.03
N ALA A 96 1.19 -3.88 -8.23
CA ALA A 96 0.42 -5.05 -8.56
C ALA A 96 -1.04 -4.87 -8.10
N PRO A 97 -2.03 -5.27 -8.92
CA PRO A 97 -3.39 -5.38 -8.46
C PRO A 97 -3.53 -6.55 -7.48
N VAL A 98 -4.49 -6.44 -6.57
CA VAL A 98 -4.86 -7.51 -5.64
C VAL A 98 -5.95 -8.34 -6.31
N TRP A 99 -5.62 -9.57 -6.71
CA TRP A 99 -6.54 -10.46 -7.44
C TRP A 99 -6.97 -11.67 -6.63
N ASP A 100 -6.23 -12.03 -5.58
CA ASP A 100 -6.57 -13.17 -4.73
C ASP A 100 -6.71 -12.80 -3.24
N VAL A 101 -7.23 -13.74 -2.44
CA VAL A 101 -7.49 -13.59 -1.01
C VAL A 101 -6.74 -14.65 -0.23
N GLY A 102 -5.84 -14.18 0.63
CA GLY A 102 -4.85 -14.97 1.36
C GLY A 102 -3.64 -14.07 1.64
N PRO A 103 -2.67 -14.43 2.48
CA PRO A 103 -2.41 -15.75 3.08
C PRO A 103 -3.15 -16.00 4.41
N TRP A 104 -3.37 -17.28 4.74
CA TRP A 104 -3.92 -17.81 6.00
C TRP A 104 -5.35 -17.41 6.37
N ASN A 105 -5.71 -16.14 6.21
CA ASN A 105 -7.01 -15.56 6.54
C ASN A 105 -7.68 -14.95 5.30
N THR A 106 -8.99 -14.71 5.40
CA THR A 106 -9.79 -14.07 4.35
C THR A 106 -10.62 -12.89 4.84
N THR A 107 -10.46 -12.52 6.12
CA THR A 107 -11.13 -11.40 6.79
C THR A 107 -10.17 -10.55 7.64
N ASP A 108 -8.87 -10.70 7.40
CA ASP A 108 -7.79 -9.99 8.06
C ASP A 108 -7.34 -8.77 7.24
N ASP A 109 -8.10 -7.69 7.29
CA ASP A 109 -7.75 -6.39 6.69
C ASP A 109 -6.86 -5.58 7.64
N TYR A 110 -5.68 -6.11 7.97
CA TYR A 110 -4.75 -5.52 8.95
C TYR A 110 -4.38 -4.05 8.69
N TRP A 111 -4.62 -3.53 7.48
CA TRP A 111 -4.44 -2.11 7.14
C TRP A 111 -5.60 -1.20 7.56
N ASN A 112 -6.76 -1.70 7.98
CA ASN A 112 -7.93 -0.90 8.35
C ASN A 112 -8.01 -0.58 9.85
N SER A 113 -8.79 0.46 10.15
CA SER A 113 -9.15 0.84 11.52
C SER A 113 -10.55 1.47 11.51
N PRO A 114 -11.57 0.81 12.08
CA PRO A 114 -11.51 -0.54 12.63
C PRO A 114 -11.22 -1.59 11.55
N ARG A 115 -10.55 -2.68 11.93
CA ARG A 115 -10.37 -3.89 11.10
C ARG A 115 -11.57 -4.82 11.24
N GLN A 116 -11.88 -5.60 10.21
CA GLN A 116 -12.99 -6.55 10.08
C GLN A 116 -12.92 -7.67 11.12
N THR A 117 -11.75 -8.26 11.34
CA THR A 117 -11.49 -9.27 12.39
C THR A 117 -10.17 -8.99 13.11
N TRP A 118 -9.94 -9.67 14.23
CA TRP A 118 -8.70 -9.54 15.03
C TRP A 118 -8.50 -8.14 15.63
N SER A 119 -9.58 -7.50 16.08
CA SER A 119 -9.59 -6.09 16.57
C SER A 119 -8.59 -5.76 17.67
N GLY A 120 -8.12 -6.76 18.45
CA GLY A 120 -7.10 -6.58 19.49
C GLY A 120 -5.66 -6.44 18.96
N LEU A 121 -5.41 -6.73 17.68
CA LEU A 121 -4.08 -6.60 17.09
C LEU A 121 -3.83 -5.18 16.56
N GLN A 122 -2.61 -4.68 16.80
CA GLN A 122 -2.15 -3.40 16.28
C GLN A 122 -2.36 -3.32 14.75
N ARG A 123 -2.88 -2.19 14.28
CA ARG A 123 -3.01 -1.89 12.86
C ARG A 123 -1.65 -2.02 12.16
N GLY A 124 -1.64 -2.71 11.03
CA GLY A 124 -0.44 -3.03 10.27
C GLY A 124 0.16 -4.38 10.58
N ARG A 125 -0.26 -5.06 11.65
CA ARG A 125 0.17 -6.43 11.99
C ARG A 125 -0.82 -7.46 11.42
N PRO A 126 -0.42 -8.27 10.42
CA PRO A 126 -1.20 -9.43 9.98
C PRO A 126 -1.43 -10.38 11.15
N GLN A 127 -2.58 -11.05 11.17
CA GLN A 127 -2.87 -12.04 12.20
C GLN A 127 -1.94 -13.24 12.13
N ALA A 128 -1.59 -13.70 10.92
CA ALA A 128 -0.65 -14.81 10.75
C ALA A 128 0.72 -14.49 11.35
N GLN A 129 1.18 -13.24 11.24
CA GLN A 129 2.40 -12.79 11.92
C GLN A 129 2.25 -12.90 13.45
N ALA A 130 1.14 -12.44 14.01
CA ALA A 130 0.91 -12.52 15.46
C ALA A 130 0.78 -13.97 15.95
N ALA A 131 0.15 -14.85 15.16
CA ALA A 131 0.03 -16.27 15.46
C ALA A 131 1.39 -16.94 15.47
N TYR A 132 2.20 -16.71 14.42
CA TYR A 132 3.53 -17.31 14.27
C TYR A 132 4.53 -16.85 15.34
N GLU A 133 4.53 -15.55 15.67
CA GLU A 133 5.55 -14.97 16.56
C GLU A 133 5.18 -14.98 18.04
N ALA A 134 3.88 -15.02 18.37
CA ALA A 134 3.39 -14.76 19.72
C ALA A 134 2.21 -15.65 20.13
N ASP A 135 2.00 -16.77 19.44
CA ASP A 135 0.93 -17.74 19.72
C ASP A 135 -0.47 -17.11 19.76
N TYR A 136 -0.67 -15.97 19.08
CA TYR A 136 -1.99 -15.34 19.02
C TYR A 136 -3.01 -16.30 18.38
N ASN A 137 -4.20 -16.40 18.97
CA ASN A 137 -5.20 -17.41 18.60
C ASN A 137 -4.68 -18.87 18.71
N GLY A 138 -3.75 -19.12 19.63
CA GLY A 138 -3.12 -20.44 19.82
C GLY A 138 -2.31 -20.88 18.61
N GLY A 139 -1.65 -19.92 17.94
CA GLY A 139 -0.81 -20.19 16.77
C GLY A 139 -1.60 -20.51 15.50
N ARG A 140 -2.91 -20.23 15.47
CA ARG A 140 -3.81 -20.68 14.38
C ARG A 140 -4.42 -19.53 13.60
N ASP A 141 -4.77 -19.81 12.34
CA ASP A 141 -5.54 -18.90 11.49
C ASP A 141 -7.05 -18.96 11.76
N GLN A 142 -7.85 -18.20 11.01
CA GLN A 142 -9.32 -18.20 11.12
C GLN A 142 -9.98 -19.56 10.84
N PHE A 143 -9.27 -20.49 10.19
CA PHE A 143 -9.75 -21.84 9.85
C PHE A 143 -9.21 -22.90 10.81
N ARG A 144 -8.57 -22.50 11.92
CA ARG A 144 -8.00 -23.39 12.95
C ARG A 144 -6.82 -24.22 12.45
N ARG A 145 -6.18 -23.84 11.34
CA ARG A 145 -4.93 -24.45 10.88
C ARG A 145 -3.76 -23.80 11.63
N ASP A 146 -2.74 -24.59 11.93
CA ASP A 146 -1.51 -24.05 12.54
C ASP A 146 -0.78 -23.18 11.50
N VAL A 147 -0.43 -21.95 11.92
CA VAL A 147 0.25 -20.97 11.06
C VAL A 147 1.73 -21.30 11.00
N LEU A 148 2.22 -21.59 9.80
CA LEU A 148 3.60 -22.06 9.59
C LEU A 148 4.58 -20.95 9.19
N ASN A 149 4.08 -19.74 8.90
CA ASN A 149 4.90 -18.57 8.58
C ASN A 149 4.13 -17.26 8.87
N PRO A 150 4.81 -16.12 9.02
CA PRO A 150 4.18 -14.85 9.38
C PRO A 150 3.62 -14.09 8.15
N ALA A 151 3.26 -14.77 7.06
CA ALA A 151 2.92 -14.12 5.80
C ALA A 151 1.74 -13.17 5.93
N GLY A 152 1.89 -11.95 5.39
CA GLY A 152 0.84 -10.94 5.31
C GLY A 152 0.41 -10.63 3.87
N ILE A 153 1.13 -11.14 2.87
CA ILE A 153 0.87 -10.95 1.45
C ILE A 153 1.47 -12.13 0.68
N ASP A 154 0.73 -12.65 -0.30
CA ASP A 154 1.29 -13.58 -1.30
C ASP A 154 1.57 -12.84 -2.60
N LEU A 155 2.67 -13.19 -3.26
CA LEU A 155 3.12 -12.58 -4.50
C LEU A 155 3.06 -13.62 -5.62
N ALA A 156 2.36 -13.28 -6.71
CA ALA A 156 2.39 -14.08 -7.93
C ALA A 156 3.81 -14.19 -8.50
N ASP A 157 4.05 -15.22 -9.31
CA ASP A 157 5.37 -15.61 -9.79
C ASP A 157 6.15 -14.46 -10.46
N GLY A 158 5.48 -13.67 -11.29
CA GLY A 158 6.09 -12.50 -11.96
C GLY A 158 6.36 -11.34 -11.00
N THR A 159 5.44 -11.08 -10.06
CA THR A 159 5.66 -10.10 -9.00
C THR A 159 6.90 -10.47 -8.16
N PHE A 160 7.03 -11.75 -7.80
CA PHE A 160 8.10 -12.26 -6.96
C PHE A 160 9.46 -12.28 -7.68
N TRP A 161 9.56 -12.96 -8.83
CA TRP A 161 10.83 -13.19 -9.51
C TRP A 161 11.25 -12.05 -10.44
N ASP A 162 10.33 -11.39 -11.13
CA ASP A 162 10.65 -10.47 -12.23
C ASP A 162 10.71 -9.04 -11.69
N ALA A 163 9.63 -8.64 -11.03
CA ALA A 163 9.45 -7.30 -10.55
C ALA A 163 10.37 -7.03 -9.35
N LEU A 164 10.31 -7.89 -8.33
CA LEU A 164 11.07 -7.71 -7.09
C LEU A 164 12.42 -8.42 -7.07
N ARG A 165 12.67 -9.39 -7.97
CA ARG A 165 13.91 -10.19 -8.00
C ARG A 165 14.19 -10.88 -6.66
N LEU A 166 13.14 -11.39 -6.02
CA LEU A 166 13.28 -12.20 -4.82
C LEU A 166 13.72 -13.61 -5.19
N THR A 167 14.58 -14.20 -4.36
CA THR A 167 15.02 -15.60 -4.46
C THR A 167 14.44 -16.46 -3.34
N ASP A 168 13.89 -15.83 -2.30
CA ASP A 168 13.23 -16.46 -1.17
C ASP A 168 12.22 -15.47 -0.57
N ASN A 169 11.36 -15.95 0.33
CA ASN A 169 10.41 -15.15 1.08
C ASN A 169 11.15 -14.03 1.83
N SER A 170 10.54 -12.86 1.90
CA SER A 170 11.22 -11.67 2.43
C SER A 170 10.25 -10.74 3.12
N TRP A 171 10.77 -10.01 4.10
CA TRP A 171 10.11 -8.79 4.54
C TRP A 171 10.12 -7.75 3.43
N VAL A 172 8.96 -7.13 3.20
CA VAL A 172 8.75 -6.07 2.21
C VAL A 172 7.96 -4.92 2.84
N SER A 173 8.06 -3.73 2.25
CA SER A 173 7.15 -2.63 2.55
C SER A 173 6.01 -2.63 1.53
N VAL A 174 4.77 -2.47 1.99
CA VAL A 174 3.56 -2.49 1.15
C VAL A 174 2.77 -1.21 1.36
N ASP A 175 2.64 -0.41 0.29
CA ASP A 175 1.77 0.76 0.24
C ASP A 175 0.41 0.37 -0.33
N PHE A 176 -0.68 0.61 0.41
CA PHE A 176 -2.05 0.27 0.03
C PHE A 176 -2.67 1.42 -0.77
N LEU A 177 -2.47 1.45 -2.09
CA LEU A 177 -2.62 2.68 -2.91
C LEU A 177 -4.05 3.25 -2.97
N TRP A 178 -5.07 2.45 -2.66
CA TRP A 178 -6.45 2.90 -2.54
C TRP A 178 -6.73 3.72 -1.28
N THR A 179 -5.87 3.61 -0.26
CA THR A 179 -5.99 4.36 0.99
C THR A 179 -5.40 5.78 0.88
N GLY A 180 -4.64 6.03 -0.19
CA GLY A 180 -4.11 7.36 -0.49
C GLY A 180 -4.99 8.11 -1.48
N GLY A 181 -5.03 9.44 -1.36
CA GLY A 181 -5.88 10.29 -2.18
C GLY A 181 -5.25 10.79 -3.49
N ALA A 182 -4.06 10.31 -3.86
CA ALA A 182 -3.45 10.64 -5.13
C ALA A 182 -4.29 10.12 -6.30
N THR A 183 -4.42 10.94 -7.35
CA THR A 183 -4.95 10.49 -8.63
C THR A 183 -4.05 9.40 -9.21
N LYS A 184 -4.69 8.32 -9.67
CA LYS A 184 -4.03 7.14 -10.18
C LYS A 184 -4.28 7.00 -11.67
N GLY A 185 -3.28 6.52 -12.40
CA GLY A 185 -3.44 5.98 -13.74
C GLY A 185 -3.44 4.46 -13.71
N THR A 186 -4.05 3.82 -14.70
CA THR A 186 -4.14 2.37 -14.83
C THR A 186 -3.18 1.89 -15.90
N VAL A 187 -2.38 0.87 -15.57
CA VAL A 187 -1.52 0.19 -16.54
C VAL A 187 -2.40 -0.55 -17.55
N VAL A 188 -2.11 -0.34 -18.83
CA VAL A 188 -2.73 -1.03 -19.96
C VAL A 188 -1.60 -1.43 -20.90
N THR A 189 -1.25 -2.70 -20.94
CA THR A 189 -0.21 -3.30 -21.80
C THR A 189 -0.78 -4.31 -22.79
N GLY A 190 -2.05 -4.72 -22.61
CA GLY A 190 -2.66 -5.80 -23.38
C GLY A 190 -2.21 -7.20 -22.92
N GLY A 191 -1.45 -7.29 -21.84
CA GLY A 191 -0.91 -8.52 -21.27
C GLY A 191 0.49 -8.31 -20.68
N GLY A 192 0.74 -8.91 -19.52
CA GLY A 192 2.03 -8.82 -18.83
C GLY A 192 2.37 -7.42 -18.28
N PRO A 193 3.53 -7.28 -17.64
CA PRO A 193 3.89 -6.05 -16.93
C PRO A 193 4.52 -4.97 -17.83
N VAL A 194 4.54 -3.73 -17.34
CA VAL A 194 5.39 -2.64 -17.86
C VAL A 194 6.58 -2.39 -16.92
N ARG A 195 7.75 -2.11 -17.50
CA ARG A 195 8.99 -1.83 -16.76
C ARG A 195 8.99 -0.43 -16.14
N LEU A 196 9.41 -0.35 -14.88
CA LEU A 196 9.69 0.90 -14.18
C LEU A 196 11.16 1.28 -14.38
N ARG A 197 11.41 2.56 -14.61
CA ARG A 197 12.68 3.11 -15.07
C ARG A 197 13.23 4.16 -14.11
N ALA A 198 14.54 4.19 -13.95
CA ALA A 198 15.24 5.19 -13.13
C ALA A 198 15.22 6.61 -13.75
N ALA A 199 14.96 6.71 -15.06
CA ALA A 199 14.79 7.97 -15.77
C ALA A 199 13.67 7.87 -16.83
N ALA A 200 13.33 9.00 -17.45
CA ALA A 200 12.37 9.09 -18.55
C ALA A 200 12.94 8.52 -19.88
N SER A 201 13.47 7.30 -19.83
CA SER A 201 14.04 6.57 -20.96
C SER A 201 13.90 5.07 -20.76
N GLY A 202 13.51 4.36 -21.81
CA GLY A 202 13.46 2.91 -21.86
C GLY A 202 14.84 2.23 -21.83
N THR A 203 15.91 2.99 -22.08
CA THR A 203 17.30 2.51 -21.94
C THR A 203 17.87 2.70 -20.54
N SER A 204 17.18 3.43 -19.66
CA SER A 204 17.63 3.60 -18.28
C SER A 204 17.38 2.34 -17.45
N ALA A 205 18.08 2.25 -16.30
CA ALA A 205 18.01 1.11 -15.40
C ALA A 205 16.55 0.74 -15.07
N GLU A 206 16.26 -0.55 -15.17
CA GLU A 206 14.99 -1.10 -14.71
C GLU A 206 15.04 -1.28 -13.19
N ILE A 207 14.13 -0.63 -12.48
CA ILE A 207 14.10 -0.61 -11.00
C ILE A 207 12.85 -1.27 -10.43
N GLY A 208 12.09 -1.97 -11.27
CA GLY A 208 10.84 -2.60 -10.89
C GLY A 208 9.92 -2.82 -12.07
N MET A 209 8.70 -3.29 -11.78
CA MET A 209 7.66 -3.49 -12.78
C MET A 209 6.28 -3.10 -12.23
N ALA A 210 5.35 -2.87 -13.13
CA ALA A 210 3.94 -2.65 -12.81
C ALA A 210 3.10 -3.63 -13.61
N GLY A 211 2.30 -4.46 -12.94
CA GLY A 211 1.44 -5.46 -13.55
C GLY A 211 0.32 -4.82 -14.38
N GLU A 212 -0.22 -5.59 -15.33
CA GLU A 212 -1.40 -5.16 -16.09
C GLU A 212 -2.55 -4.82 -15.12
N ARG A 213 -3.32 -3.77 -15.44
CA ARG A 213 -4.37 -3.19 -14.57
C ARG A 213 -3.91 -2.56 -13.25
N ALA A 214 -2.64 -2.68 -12.86
CA ALA A 214 -2.16 -2.00 -11.64
C ALA A 214 -2.43 -0.49 -11.72
N GLN A 215 -2.91 0.08 -10.61
CA GLN A 215 -3.09 1.51 -10.47
C GLN A 215 -1.83 2.15 -9.88
N LEU A 216 -1.35 3.21 -10.53
CA LEU A 216 -0.12 3.92 -10.19
C LEU A 216 -0.46 5.35 -9.78
N PRO A 217 -0.04 5.85 -8.59
CA PRO A 217 -0.14 7.27 -8.29
C PRO A 217 0.75 8.04 -9.26
N ILE A 218 0.25 9.13 -9.83
CA ILE A 218 1.03 9.97 -10.76
C ILE A 218 1.39 11.28 -10.06
N GLN A 219 2.68 11.48 -9.79
CA GLN A 219 3.16 12.68 -9.09
C GLN A 219 3.31 13.87 -10.04
N CYS A 220 3.85 13.62 -11.23
CA CYS A 220 4.03 14.57 -12.32
C CYS A 220 4.47 13.83 -13.60
N GLN A 221 4.53 14.55 -14.72
CA GLN A 221 5.04 14.07 -16.01
C GLN A 221 6.33 14.76 -16.43
N LYS A 222 7.28 13.97 -16.95
CA LYS A 222 8.54 14.45 -17.53
C LYS A 222 8.61 14.09 -19.01
N ARG A 223 9.15 14.97 -19.84
CA ARG A 223 9.49 14.63 -21.24
C ARG A 223 10.74 13.76 -21.28
N GLY A 224 10.76 12.78 -22.18
CA GLY A 224 11.85 11.83 -22.33
C GLY A 224 11.79 11.10 -23.66
N GLN A 225 12.30 9.87 -23.71
CA GLN A 225 12.27 9.04 -24.92
C GLN A 225 10.84 8.87 -25.45
N LYS A 226 10.65 8.99 -26.77
CA LYS A 226 9.38 8.68 -27.42
C LYS A 226 9.15 7.17 -27.43
N VAL A 227 8.01 6.75 -26.91
CA VAL A 227 7.61 5.33 -26.80
C VAL A 227 6.29 5.13 -27.51
N VAL A 228 6.20 4.03 -28.27
CA VAL A 228 4.95 3.51 -28.82
C VAL A 228 4.43 2.48 -27.82
N GLY A 229 3.25 2.74 -27.27
CA GLY A 229 2.59 1.83 -26.34
C GLY A 229 1.13 1.64 -26.72
N THR A 230 0.51 0.65 -26.07
CA THR A 230 -0.88 0.22 -26.24
C THR A 230 -1.92 1.31 -26.02
N VAL A 231 -1.62 2.31 -25.18
CA VAL A 231 -2.54 3.43 -24.96
C VAL A 231 -2.32 4.54 -25.98
N ARG A 232 -1.06 4.86 -26.28
CA ARG A 232 -0.67 5.97 -27.16
C ARG A 232 0.81 5.92 -27.52
N THR A 233 1.18 6.65 -28.57
CA THR A 233 2.57 7.04 -28.83
C THR A 233 2.87 8.38 -28.18
N THR A 234 3.87 8.48 -27.31
CA THR A 234 4.18 9.72 -26.59
C THR A 234 5.63 9.81 -26.11
N SER A 235 6.11 11.03 -25.87
CA SER A 235 7.38 11.32 -25.19
C SER A 235 7.21 11.62 -23.70
N LEU A 236 6.00 11.45 -23.15
CA LEU A 236 5.69 11.72 -21.76
C LEU A 236 5.94 10.48 -20.89
N TRP A 237 6.53 10.70 -19.72
CA TRP A 237 6.81 9.69 -18.71
C TRP A 237 6.19 10.12 -17.38
N ASN A 238 5.40 9.25 -16.77
CA ASN A 238 4.82 9.50 -15.46
C ASN A 238 5.86 9.19 -14.38
N ARG A 239 6.09 10.13 -13.47
CA ARG A 239 6.82 9.88 -12.22
C ARG A 239 5.85 9.30 -11.20
N VAL A 240 6.06 8.05 -10.80
CA VAL A 240 5.13 7.29 -9.92
C VAL A 240 5.63 7.15 -8.49
N ALA A 241 6.92 7.37 -8.28
CA ALA A 241 7.57 7.51 -6.98
C ALA A 241 8.86 8.33 -7.17
N PRO A 242 9.55 8.75 -6.08
CA PRO A 242 10.86 9.37 -6.20
C PRO A 242 11.82 8.53 -7.06
N GLY A 243 12.37 9.14 -8.11
CA GLY A 243 13.29 8.48 -9.04
C GLY A 243 12.68 7.36 -9.89
N THR A 244 11.35 7.16 -9.87
CA THR A 244 10.69 6.04 -10.56
C THR A 244 9.74 6.54 -11.64
N TYR A 245 9.97 6.09 -12.88
CA TYR A 245 9.26 6.51 -14.07
C TYR A 245 8.65 5.33 -14.81
N VAL A 246 7.48 5.55 -15.40
CA VAL A 246 6.84 4.63 -16.36
C VAL A 246 6.42 5.43 -17.58
N SER A 247 6.53 4.86 -18.78
CA SER A 247 6.10 5.57 -19.98
C SER A 247 4.59 5.79 -19.95
N HIS A 248 4.15 7.01 -20.22
CA HIS A 248 2.73 7.34 -20.33
C HIS A 248 2.06 6.63 -21.53
N ALA A 249 2.87 6.04 -22.42
CA ALA A 249 2.41 5.21 -23.53
C ALA A 249 1.62 3.96 -23.09
N TYR A 250 1.81 3.50 -21.85
CA TYR A 250 1.16 2.31 -21.26
C TYR A 250 0.22 2.64 -20.09
N VAL A 251 -0.06 3.92 -19.84
CA VAL A 251 -0.87 4.33 -18.68
C VAL A 251 -2.08 5.12 -19.15
N SER A 252 -3.27 4.58 -18.91
CA SER A 252 -4.52 5.31 -19.05
C SER A 252 -4.76 6.17 -17.82
N VAL A 253 -5.34 7.34 -17.99
CA VAL A 253 -5.70 8.27 -16.90
C VAL A 253 -7.18 8.62 -16.99
N PRO A 254 -7.83 8.98 -15.88
CA PRO A 254 -9.23 9.40 -15.89
C PRO A 254 -9.48 10.54 -16.89
N SER A 255 -10.66 10.54 -17.52
CA SER A 255 -11.04 11.62 -18.43
C SER A 255 -10.98 12.99 -17.72
N GLY A 256 -10.48 14.00 -18.43
CA GLY A 256 -10.30 15.35 -17.88
C GLY A 256 -9.12 15.52 -16.90
N PHE A 257 -8.43 14.44 -16.52
CA PHE A 257 -7.26 14.55 -15.65
C PHE A 257 -6.03 15.01 -16.43
N SER A 258 -5.59 16.24 -16.16
CA SER A 258 -4.31 16.76 -16.63
C SER A 258 -3.22 16.52 -15.59
N VAL A 259 -2.21 15.73 -15.96
CA VAL A 259 -1.05 15.52 -15.08
C VAL A 259 -0.14 16.74 -15.14
N ARG A 260 0.17 17.32 -13.98
CA ARG A 260 1.14 18.42 -13.90
C ARG A 260 2.53 17.99 -14.39
N ARG A 261 3.31 18.94 -14.90
CA ARG A 261 4.69 18.68 -15.30
C ARG A 261 5.61 18.60 -14.07
N CYS A 262 6.64 17.76 -14.19
CA CYS A 262 7.89 17.93 -13.45
C CYS A 262 8.70 19.02 -14.20
#